data_AF-A0A925K0Z0-F1
#
_entry.id   AF-A0A925K0Z0-F1
#
_cell.length_a   1.000
_cell.length_b   1.000
_cell.length_c   1.000
_cell.angle_alpha   90.00
_cell.angle_beta   90.00
_cell.angle_gamma   90.00
#
_symmetry.space_group_name_H-M   'P 1'
#
loop_
_entity.id
_entity.type
_entity.pdbx_description
1 polymer ?
#
loop_
_entity_poly.entity_id
_entity_poly.type
_entity_poly.pdbx_seq_one_letter_code
_entity_poly.pdbx_strand_id
1 'polypeptide(L)' 'MRRLRTDGIYAPPGGLRPVVATPQGSGYILYDSEFGPRLPPRFVVSADGTVLDWHGEEAGWTIDDLIDTGDTLRA' A
#
# COMPACT_ATOMS: atom_id res chain seq x y z
N MET A 1 3.43 2.32 14.52
CA MET A 1 3.19 2.13 13.09
C MET A 1 4.36 1.37 12.48
N ARG A 2 4.11 0.23 11.84
CA ARG A 2 5.12 -0.49 11.06
C ARG A 2 5.60 0.35 9.88
N ARG A 3 6.90 0.26 9.56
CA ARG A 3 7.48 0.89 8.39
C ARG A 3 7.49 -0.09 7.23
N LEU A 4 6.96 0.31 6.08
CA LEU A 4 7.07 -0.48 4.85
C LEU A 4 8.42 -0.19 4.19
N ARG A 5 9.00 -1.22 3.58
CA ARG A 5 10.14 -1.11 2.67
C ARG A 5 9.71 -0.29 1.46
N THR A 6 10.54 0.70 1.09
CA THR A 6 10.38 1.48 -0.15
C THR A 6 10.31 0.52 -1.34
N ASP A 7 9.29 0.70 -2.18
CA ASP A 7 8.99 -0.12 -3.36
C ASP A 7 8.78 -1.61 -3.06
N GLY A 8 8.53 -1.97 -1.79
CA GLY A 8 8.14 -3.32 -1.40
C GLY A 8 6.74 -3.67 -1.90
N ILE A 9 6.54 -4.95 -2.24
CA ILE A 9 5.23 -5.47 -2.63
C ILE A 9 4.57 -6.16 -1.44
N TYR A 10 3.30 -5.84 -1.21
CA TYR A 10 2.52 -6.35 -0.10
C TYR A 10 1.19 -6.92 -0.58
N ALA A 11 0.73 -8.00 0.04
CA ALA A 11 -0.60 -8.54 -0.19
C ALA A 11 -1.59 -7.93 0.83
N PRO A 12 -2.64 -7.20 0.37
CA PRO A 12 -3.69 -6.73 1.24
C PRO A 12 -4.65 -7.86 1.67
N PRO A 13 -5.40 -7.68 2.76
CA PRO A 13 -6.42 -8.63 3.16
C PRO A 13 -7.56 -8.73 2.13
N GLY A 14 -8.38 -9.78 2.25
CA GLY A 14 -9.56 -9.96 1.39
C GLY A 14 -9.26 -10.46 -0.03
N GLY A 15 -8.04 -10.96 -0.29
CA GLY A 15 -7.68 -11.51 -1.60
C GLY A 15 -7.51 -10.45 -2.70
N LEU A 16 -7.30 -9.20 -2.30
CA LEU A 16 -7.00 -8.10 -3.22
C LEU A 16 -5.64 -8.34 -3.92
N ARG A 17 -5.47 -7.73 -5.09
CA ARG A 17 -4.18 -7.82 -5.80
C ARG A 17 -3.07 -7.18 -4.96
N PRO A 18 -1.83 -7.68 -5.06
CA PRO A 18 -0.70 -7.08 -4.37
C PRO A 18 -0.51 -5.61 -4.77
N VAL A 19 0.07 -4.86 -3.84
CA VAL A 19 0.32 -3.43 -3.98
C VAL A 19 1.78 -3.12 -3.74
N VAL A 20 2.31 -2.14 -4.46
CA VAL A 20 3.64 -1.57 -4.20
C VAL A 20 3.49 -0.35 -3.30
N ALA A 21 4.31 -0.28 -2.25
CA ALA A 21 4.32 0.85 -1.32
C ALA A 21 5.34 1.92 -1.73
N THR A 22 4.85 3.12 -2.04
CA THR A 22 5.69 4.30 -2.32
C THR A 22 5.58 5.28 -1.15
N PRO A 23 6.69 5.67 -0.49
CA PRO A 23 6.65 6.64 0.59
C PRO A 23 6.08 7.99 0.14
N GLN A 24 5.15 8.56 0.92
CA GLN A 24 4.62 9.90 0.69
C GLN A 24 4.44 10.63 2.03
N GLY A 25 5.26 11.67 2.26
CA GLY A 25 5.24 12.40 3.52
C GLY A 25 5.55 11.47 4.70
N SER A 26 4.67 11.45 5.71
CA SER A 26 4.73 10.55 6.87
C SER A 26 4.00 9.21 6.65
N GLY A 27 3.42 9.00 5.47
CA GLY A 27 2.64 7.81 5.12
C GLY A 27 3.13 7.16 3.82
N TYR A 28 2.20 6.48 3.14
CA TYR A 28 2.49 5.77 1.89
C TYR A 28 1.34 5.91 0.89
N ILE A 29 1.68 5.87 -0.39
CA ILE A 29 0.71 5.54 -1.44
C ILE A 29 0.90 4.08 -1.82
N LEU A 30 -0.20 3.34 -1.92
CA LEU A 30 -0.22 1.96 -2.39
C LEU A 30 -0.76 1.91 -3.81
N TYR A 31 0.09 1.56 -4.76
CA TYR A 31 -0.29 1.35 -6.16
C TYR A 31 -0.49 -0.14 -6.44
N ASP A 32 -1.23 -0.46 -7.50
CA ASP A 32 -1.27 -1.85 -7.99
C ASP A 32 0.14 -2.33 -8.34
N SER A 33 0.55 -3.53 -7.93
CA SER A 33 1.92 -4.00 -8.13
C SER A 33 2.27 -4.27 -9.60
N GLU A 34 1.28 -4.52 -10.46
CA GLU A 34 1.50 -4.81 -11.89
C GLU A 34 1.69 -3.51 -12.69
N PHE A 35 0.90 -2.49 -12.37
CA PHE A 35 0.86 -1.24 -13.14
C PHE A 35 1.59 -0.08 -12.47
N GLY A 36 1.84 -0.17 -11.17
CA GLY A 36 2.46 0.88 -10.37
C GLY A 36 1.75 2.24 -10.54
N PRO A 37 2.49 3.35 -10.63
CA PRO A 37 1.91 4.70 -10.73
C PRO A 37 1.29 5.01 -12.11
N ARG A 38 1.22 4.04 -13.04
CA ARG A 38 0.53 4.21 -14.34
C ARG A 38 -1.00 4.23 -14.19
N LEU A 39 -1.50 3.73 -13.06
CA LEU A 39 -2.90 3.82 -12.65
C LEU A 39 -3.02 4.70 -11.40
N PRO A 40 -4.23 5.22 -11.10
CA PRO A 40 -4.48 5.87 -9.83
C PRO A 40 -4.11 4.98 -8.64
N PRO A 41 -3.75 5.57 -7.49
CA PRO A 41 -3.55 4.83 -6.25
C PRO A 41 -4.73 3.92 -5.93
N ARG A 42 -4.44 2.74 -5.39
CA ARG A 42 -5.49 1.88 -4.84
C ARG A 42 -5.85 2.31 -3.42
N PHE A 43 -4.83 2.67 -2.66
CA PHE A 43 -4.98 3.08 -1.27
C PHE A 43 -3.97 4.18 -0.89
N VAL A 44 -4.32 4.91 0.15
CA VAL A 44 -3.44 5.85 0.84
C VAL A 44 -3.30 5.40 2.28
N VAL A 45 -2.08 5.40 2.80
CA VAL A 45 -1.80 5.09 4.19
C VAL A 45 -1.48 6.38 4.92
N SER A 46 -2.32 6.72 5.89
CA SER A 46 -2.13 7.86 6.79
C SER A 46 -0.93 7.65 7.71
N ALA A 47 -0.47 8.71 8.39
CA ALA A 47 0.71 8.68 9.26
C ALA A 47 0.56 7.77 10.50
N ASP A 48 -0.67 7.44 10.88
CA ASP A 48 -1.02 6.61 12.04
C ASP A 48 -1.10 5.11 11.70
N GLY A 49 -1.19 4.77 10.40
CA GLY A 49 -1.31 3.40 9.91
C GLY A 49 -2.67 3.07 9.32
N THR A 50 -3.62 4.00 9.38
CA THR A 50 -4.95 3.85 8.78
C THR A 50 -4.84 3.79 7.27
N VAL A 51 -5.50 2.80 6.67
CA VAL A 51 -5.55 2.66 5.21
C VAL A 51 -6.88 3.18 4.70
N LEU A 52 -6.80 4.13 3.78
CA LEU A 52 -7.93 4.72 3.09
C LEU A 52 -7.93 4.23 1.64
N ASP A 53 -9.11 4.02 1.08
CA ASP A 53 -9.26 3.85 -0.36
C ASP A 53 -9.02 5.17 -1.12
N TRP A 54 -9.12 5.13 -2.44
CA TRP A 54 -8.88 6.32 -3.26
C TRP A 54 -9.97 7.40 -3.11
N HIS A 55 -11.13 7.08 -2.54
CA HIS A 55 -12.19 8.03 -2.20
C HIS A 55 -11.99 8.67 -0.83
N GLY A 56 -11.03 8.18 -0.03
CA GLY A 56 -10.77 8.63 1.34
C GLY A 56 -11.59 7.92 2.39
N GLU A 57 -12.26 6.81 2.05
CA GLU A 57 -13.00 5.97 2.99
C GLU A 57 -12.07 4.94 3.63
N GLU A 58 -12.31 4.59 4.89
CA GLU A 58 -11.51 3.57 5.57
C GLU A 58 -11.68 2.20 4.92
N ALA A 59 -10.57 1.55 4.58
CA ALA A 59 -10.58 0.24 3.94
C ALA A 59 -10.97 -0.90 4.90
N GLY A 60 -11.10 -0.61 6.20
CA GLY A 60 -11.42 -1.59 7.25
C GLY A 60 -10.21 -2.43 7.71
N TRP A 61 -8.99 -2.03 7.33
CA TRP A 61 -7.72 -2.63 7.73
C TRP A 61 -6.63 -1.58 7.82
N THR A 62 -5.49 -1.96 8.39
CA THR A 62 -4.36 -1.08 8.71
C THR A 62 -3.09 -1.54 7.98
N ILE A 63 -2.05 -0.72 8.04
CA ILE A 63 -0.73 -1.06 7.50
C ILE A 63 -0.13 -2.33 8.10
N ASP A 64 -0.54 -2.71 9.31
CA ASP A 64 -0.04 -3.90 9.99
C ASP A 64 -0.64 -5.20 9.42
N ASP A 65 -1.81 -5.11 8.78
CA ASP A 65 -2.49 -6.22 8.10
C ASP A 65 -1.87 -6.57 6.74
N LEU A 66 -0.96 -5.74 6.23
CA LEU A 66 -0.25 -5.97 4.98
C LEU A 66 0.78 -7.10 5.12
N ILE A 67 0.66 -8.13 4.30
CA ILE A 67 1.63 -9.23 4.27
C ILE A 67 2.76 -8.85 3.31
N ASP A 68 4.00 -8.78 3.82
CA ASP A 68 5.17 -8.55 2.98
C ASP A 68 5.45 -9.81 2.14
N THR A 69 5.47 -9.68 0.81
CA THR A 69 5.71 -10.83 -0.08
C THR A 69 7.20 -11.17 -0.19
N GLY A 70 8.08 -10.29 0.28
CA GLY A 70 9.52 -10.37 0.04
C GLY A 70 9.96 -9.64 -1.21
N ASP A 71 9.07 -9.41 -2.18
CA ASP A 71 9.38 -8.81 -3.47
C ASP A 71 9.42 -7.27 -3.41
N THR A 72 10.04 -6.69 -4.43
CA THR A 72 10.05 -5.25 -4.68
C THR A 72 9.72 -4.99 -6.14
N LEU A 73 9.07 -3.87 -6.43
CA LEU A 73 8.87 -3.43 -7.82
C LEU A 73 10.24 -3.16 -8.44
N ARG A 74 10.74 -4.09 -9.29
CA ARG A 74 11.98 -3.87 -10.03
C ARG A 74 11.77 -2.76 -11.05
N ALA A 75 12.67 -1.78 -11.05
CA ALA A 75 12.79 -0.76 -12.09
C ALA A 75 13.16 -1.38 -13.45
#